data_AF-A0A1T3WIM1-F1
#
_entry.id   AF-A0A1T3WIM1-F1
#
_cell.length_a   1.000
_cell.length_b   1.000
_cell.length_c   1.000
_cell.angle_alpha   90.00
_cell.angle_beta   90.00
_cell.angle_gamma   90.00
#
_symmetry.space_group_name_H-M   'P 1'
#
loop_
_entity.id
_entity.type
_entity.pdbx_description
1 polymer ?
#
loop_
_entity_poly.entity_id
_entity_poly.type
_entity_poly.pdbx_seq_one_letter_code
_entity_poly.pdbx_strand_id
1 'polypeptide(L)' 'MLAKAQTKVPTEAGVWSFEPKWDGFRALVFRDGDDVVLLSRSGKDLGRYFP' A
#
# COMPACT_ATOMS: atom_id res chain seq x y z
N MET A 1 3.11 8.38 -2.03
CA MET A 1 3.69 7.57 -3.13
C MET A 1 2.58 6.91 -3.94
N LEU A 2 2.61 6.98 -5.27
CA LEU A 2 1.65 6.32 -6.19
C LEU A 2 2.42 5.71 -7.36
N ALA A 3 1.86 4.69 -8.00
CA ALA A 3 2.45 4.06 -9.18
C ALA A 3 1.97 4.74 -10.47
N LYS A 4 2.82 4.68 -11.52
CA LYS A 4 2.47 5.08 -12.89
C LYS A 4 2.11 3.83 -13.69
N ALA A 5 0.98 3.85 -14.40
CA ALA A 5 0.60 2.75 -15.28
C ALA A 5 1.62 2.59 -16.43
N GLN A 6 1.94 1.35 -16.77
CA GLN A 6 2.80 0.99 -17.89
C GLN A 6 2.17 -0.16 -18.68
N THR A 7 2.35 -0.16 -19.99
CA THR A 7 1.80 -1.19 -20.89
C THR A 7 2.74 -2.38 -21.05
N LYS A 8 4.02 -2.22 -20.72
CA LYS A 8 5.05 -3.26 -20.80
C LYS A 8 5.75 -3.41 -19.46
N VAL A 9 6.12 -4.63 -19.14
CA VAL A 9 7.00 -4.92 -18.00
C VAL A 9 8.41 -4.42 -18.34
N PRO A 10 9.07 -3.65 -17.47
CA PRO A 10 10.45 -3.22 -17.68
C PRO A 10 11.41 -4.42 -17.86
N THR A 11 12.40 -4.26 -18.73
CA THR A 11 13.32 -5.36 -19.13
C THR A 11 14.71 -5.26 -18.50
N GLU A 12 15.00 -4.19 -17.76
CA GLU A 12 16.31 -3.98 -17.15
C GLU A 12 16.53 -4.97 -15.99
N ALA A 13 17.36 -5.99 -16.22
CA ALA A 13 17.68 -7.00 -15.23
C ALA A 13 18.41 -6.41 -14.02
N GLY A 14 18.01 -6.82 -12.81
CA GLY A 14 18.63 -6.39 -11.56
C GLY A 14 18.28 -4.99 -11.07
N VAL A 15 17.43 -4.25 -11.80
CA VAL A 15 17.00 -2.88 -11.41
C VAL A 15 15.67 -2.88 -10.66
N TRP A 16 14.76 -3.79 -11.02
CA TRP A 16 13.39 -3.80 -10.54
C TRP A 16 13.08 -4.99 -9.63
N SER A 17 12.24 -4.75 -8.63
CA SER A 17 11.52 -5.80 -7.89
C SER A 17 10.07 -5.84 -8.35
N PHE A 18 9.44 -7.01 -8.32
CA PHE A 18 8.07 -7.23 -8.79
C PHE A 18 7.21 -7.81 -7.67
N GLU A 19 6.04 -7.20 -7.46
CA GLU A 19 5.04 -7.65 -6.50
C GLU A 19 3.70 -7.87 -7.22
N PRO A 20 2.89 -8.87 -6.82
CA PRO A 20 1.54 -9.05 -7.37
C PRO A 20 0.65 -7.85 -7.04
N LYS A 21 -0.22 -7.49 -7.98
CA LYS A 21 -1.22 -6.43 -7.75
C LYS A 21 -2.41 -7.01 -6.98
N TRP A 22 -2.69 -6.44 -5.81
CA TRP A 22 -3.88 -6.74 -5.02
C TRP A 22 -4.97 -5.68 -5.24
N ASP A 23 -6.22 -6.13 -5.31
CA ASP A 23 -7.41 -5.26 -5.29
C ASP A 23 -7.97 -5.22 -3.86
N GLY A 24 -7.92 -4.05 -3.24
CA GLY A 24 -8.35 -3.84 -1.86
C GLY A 24 -8.16 -2.39 -1.41
N PHE A 25 -8.33 -2.14 -0.12
CA PHE A 25 -8.06 -0.82 0.46
C PHE A 25 -6.57 -0.65 0.71
N ARG A 26 -5.99 0.42 0.15
CA ARG A 26 -4.66 0.85 0.58
C ARG A 26 -4.76 1.48 1.97
N ALA A 27 -3.98 0.93 2.90
CA ALA A 27 -3.81 1.47 4.25
C ALA A 27 -2.35 1.83 4.53
N LEU A 28 -2.15 2.84 5.36
CA LEU A 28 -0.92 3.05 6.13
C LEU A 28 -1.19 2.59 7.55
N VAL A 29 -0.31 1.76 8.09
CA VAL A 29 -0.41 1.23 9.46
C VAL A 29 0.67 1.91 10.30
N PHE A 30 0.24 2.57 11.37
CA PHE A 30 1.14 3.07 12.41
C PHE A 30 0.92 2.24 13.66
N ARG A 31 2.01 1.83 14.29
CA ARG A 31 1.96 1.09 15.55
C ARG A 31 2.97 1.69 16.52
N ASP A 32 2.48 2.00 17.72
CA ASP A 32 3.29 2.44 18.86
C ASP A 32 2.86 1.65 20.09
N GLY A 33 3.67 0.67 20.49
CA GLY A 33 3.29 -0.30 21.52
C GLY A 33 1.99 -1.03 21.19
N ASP A 34 0.98 -0.78 22.04
CA ASP A 34 -0.37 -1.33 21.95
C ASP A 34 -1.32 -0.47 21.09
N ASP A 35 -0.92 0.75 20.74
CA ASP A 35 -1.71 1.65 19.89
C ASP A 35 -1.48 1.31 18.40
N VAL A 36 -2.58 1.14 17.67
CA VAL A 36 -2.59 0.87 16.22
C VAL A 36 -3.53 1.83 15.52
N VAL A 37 -3.03 2.51 14.49
CA VAL A 37 -3.82 3.41 13.63
C VAL A 37 -3.73 2.98 12.18
N LEU A 38 -4.89 2.82 11.55
CA LEU A 38 -5.03 2.49 10.13
C LEU A 38 -5.54 3.70 9.37
N LEU A 39 -4.74 4.26 8.47
CA LEU A 39 -5.14 5.39 7.62
C LEU A 39 -5.38 4.92 6.18
N SER A 40 -6.54 5.26 5.63
CA SER A 40 -6.85 5.05 4.21
C SER A 40 -5.97 5.91 3.30
N ARG A 41 -6.03 5.65 1.99
CA ARG A 41 -5.35 6.46 0.96
C ARG A 41 -5.65 7.97 1.05
N SER A 42 -6.82 8.37 1.52
CA SER A 42 -7.21 9.79 1.67
C SER A 42 -7.08 10.32 3.09
N GLY A 43 -6.42 9.57 3.99
CA GLY A 43 -6.15 9.98 5.38
C GLY A 43 -7.31 9.75 6.35
N LYS A 44 -8.43 9.15 5.91
CA LYS A 44 -9.52 8.75 6.83
C LYS A 44 -9.10 7.56 7.68
N ASP A 45 -9.43 7.60 8.97
CA ASP A 45 -9.26 6.49 9.91
C ASP A 45 -10.12 5.28 9.49
N LEU A 46 -9.47 4.12 9.42
CA LEU A 46 -10.05 2.82 9.06
C LEU A 46 -10.20 1.87 10.25
N GLY A 47 -9.71 2.20 11.44
CA GLY A 47 -9.69 1.29 12.60
C GLY A 47 -11.07 0.72 12.94
N ARG A 48 -12.13 1.53 12.83
CA ARG A 48 -13.52 1.07 13.06
C ARG A 48 -14.01 -0.03 12.10
N TYR A 49 -13.35 -0.22 10.96
CA TYR A 49 -13.74 -1.19 9.93
C TYR A 49 -12.87 -2.46 9.95
N PHE A 50 -11.73 -2.41 10.63
CA PHE A 50 -10.73 -3.48 10.69
C PHE A 50 -10.24 -3.61 12.15
N PRO A 51 -11.05 -4.21 13.03
CA PRO A 51 -10.74 -4.35 14.46
C PRO A 51 -9.60 -5.35 14.71
#